data_AF-A0A960ST12-F1
#
_entry.id   AF-A0A960ST12-F1
#
_cell.length_a   1.000
_cell.length_b   1.000
_cell.length_c   1.000
_cell.angle_alpha   90.00
_cell.angle_beta   90.00
_cell.angle_gamma   90.00
#
_symmetry.space_group_name_H-M   'P 1'
#
loop_
_entity.id
_entity.type
_entity.pdbx_description
1 polymer ?
#
loop_
_entity_poly.entity_id
_entity_poly.type
_entity_poly.pdbx_seq_one_letter_code
_entity_poly.pdbx_strand_id
1 'polypeptide(L)'
;GQGRGNSGIYLQGRYEIQVLDSYHSKTYPDGQAGALYGNFPPLVNACRPPGVWQTYDIIFHPPLPDDQGGIVPGSFTVLHNGVLIQDHVPVTTATTAAAFQGPVAEGPLMLQDHGNPARYKRIWIRPLK
;
A
#
# COMPACT_ATOMS: atom_id res chain seq x y z
N GLY A 1 17.19 2.82 -2.19
CA GLY A 1 17.01 1.55 -2.92
C GLY A 1 16.26 0.55 -2.06
N GLN A 2 15.81 -0.57 -2.62
CA GLN A 2 14.85 -1.50 -1.99
C GLN A 2 15.36 -2.28 -0.77
N GLY A 3 16.63 -2.19 -0.38
CA GLY A 3 17.14 -2.84 0.85
C GLY A 3 17.06 -1.97 2.11
N ARG A 4 16.49 -0.76 2.01
CA ARG A 4 16.53 0.24 3.09
C ARG A 4 15.21 0.27 3.84
N GLY A 5 15.08 -0.63 4.83
CA GLY A 5 13.88 -0.71 5.68
C GLY A 5 12.61 -1.08 4.91
N ASN A 6 12.73 -2.05 3.99
CA ASN A 6 11.64 -2.49 3.14
C ASN A 6 10.64 -3.38 3.90
N SER A 7 9.38 -3.10 3.68
CA SER A 7 8.21 -3.85 4.16
C SER A 7 7.03 -3.42 3.28
N GLY A 8 5.82 -3.86 3.61
CA GLY A 8 4.64 -3.54 2.83
C GLY A 8 3.38 -3.73 3.64
N ILE A 9 2.37 -2.90 3.37
CA ILE A 9 1.03 -3.03 3.92
C ILE A 9 0.15 -3.62 2.82
N TYR A 10 -0.20 -4.89 2.95
CA TYR A 10 -1.05 -5.59 1.99
C TYR A 10 -2.50 -5.52 2.42
N LEU A 11 -3.31 -4.82 1.63
CA LEU A 11 -4.76 -4.77 1.78
C LEU A 11 -5.35 -6.07 1.23
N GLN A 12 -6.14 -6.77 2.06
CA GLN A 12 -6.69 -8.10 1.76
C GLN A 12 -5.62 -9.14 1.37
N GLY A 13 -4.36 -8.96 1.76
CA GLY A 13 -3.22 -9.78 1.33
C GLY A 13 -2.90 -9.72 -0.18
N ARG A 14 -3.41 -8.69 -0.89
CA ARG A 14 -3.39 -8.59 -2.36
C ARG A 14 -2.74 -7.32 -2.88
N TYR A 15 -2.99 -6.18 -2.24
CA TYR A 15 -2.63 -4.87 -2.78
C TYR A 15 -1.63 -4.20 -1.85
N GLU A 16 -0.36 -4.19 -2.25
CA GLU A 16 0.73 -3.63 -1.46
C GLU A 16 0.82 -2.12 -1.56
N ILE A 17 0.61 -1.45 -0.43
CA ILE A 17 1.10 -0.09 -0.20
C ILE A 17 2.52 -0.21 0.34
N GLN A 18 3.47 0.30 -0.46
CA GLN A 18 4.89 0.08 -0.19
C GLN A 18 5.37 0.81 1.08
N VAL A 19 6.13 0.13 1.92
CA VAL A 19 6.80 0.73 3.09
C VAL A 19 8.30 0.68 2.88
N LEU A 20 8.93 1.84 2.79
CA LEU A 20 10.36 1.94 2.51
C LEU A 20 10.96 3.20 3.13
N ASP A 21 12.22 3.17 3.53
CA ASP A 21 12.98 4.40 3.82
C ASP A 21 13.33 5.11 2.51
N SER A 22 12.41 5.95 2.05
CA SER A 22 12.57 6.80 0.87
C SER A 22 13.09 8.20 1.21
N TYR A 23 13.52 8.46 2.46
CA TYR A 23 14.07 9.76 2.83
C TYR A 23 15.46 9.96 2.22
N HIS A 24 15.55 10.90 1.27
CA HIS A 24 16.74 11.14 0.45
C HIS A 24 17.32 9.85 -0.15
N SER A 25 16.47 8.88 -0.52
CA SER A 25 16.89 7.63 -1.12
C SER A 25 16.26 7.46 -2.49
N LYS A 26 17.10 7.30 -3.52
CA LYS A 26 16.62 7.00 -4.87
C LYS A 26 16.24 5.51 -4.99
N THR A 27 15.16 5.28 -5.70
CA THR A 27 14.64 3.98 -6.15
C THR A 27 13.74 4.23 -7.37
N TYR A 28 13.24 3.18 -8.03
CA TYR A 28 12.24 3.35 -9.09
C TYR A 28 10.92 3.92 -8.52
N PRO A 29 10.21 4.80 -9.26
CA PRO A 29 9.12 5.62 -8.71
C PRO A 29 7.96 4.82 -8.09
N ASP A 30 7.58 3.73 -8.71
CA ASP A 30 6.47 2.83 -8.36
C ASP A 30 6.87 1.75 -7.33
N GLY A 31 8.09 1.84 -6.77
CA GLY A 31 8.53 1.05 -5.61
C GLY A 31 8.99 1.89 -4.43
N GLN A 32 8.72 3.19 -4.43
CA GLN A 32 9.03 4.03 -3.27
C GLN A 32 7.90 4.01 -2.23
N ALA A 33 8.15 4.55 -1.04
CA ALA A 33 7.19 4.54 0.06
C ALA A 33 5.84 5.14 -0.34
N GLY A 34 4.76 4.39 -0.12
CA GLY A 34 3.39 4.79 -0.43
C GLY A 34 2.96 4.56 -1.88
N ALA A 35 3.80 3.96 -2.72
CA ALA A 35 3.38 3.45 -4.03
C ALA A 35 2.35 2.31 -3.86
N LEU A 36 1.43 2.18 -4.82
CA LEU A 36 0.89 0.84 -5.12
C LEU A 36 1.99 0.11 -5.88
N TYR A 37 2.58 -0.87 -5.21
CA TYR A 37 3.85 -1.44 -5.65
C TYR A 37 3.80 -1.95 -7.10
N GLY A 38 4.70 -1.45 -7.94
CA GLY A 38 4.82 -1.81 -9.35
C GLY A 38 3.73 -1.24 -10.28
N ASN A 39 2.88 -0.33 -9.79
CA ASN A 39 1.73 0.17 -10.54
C ASN A 39 1.66 1.70 -10.53
N PHE A 40 1.53 2.32 -9.35
CA PHE A 40 1.33 3.77 -9.23
C PHE A 40 2.33 4.38 -8.25
N PRO A 41 3.22 5.28 -8.70
CA PRO A 41 4.07 6.03 -7.79
C PRO A 41 3.22 6.97 -6.92
N PRO A 42 3.63 7.28 -5.68
CA PRO A 42 2.98 8.33 -4.91
C PRO A 42 3.17 9.68 -5.59
N LEU A 43 2.16 10.54 -5.49
CA LEU A 43 2.16 11.91 -6.05
C LEU A 43 3.34 12.75 -5.54
N VAL A 44 3.75 12.52 -4.29
CA VAL A 44 4.90 13.16 -3.67
C VAL A 44 5.52 12.24 -2.63
N ASN A 45 6.84 12.34 -2.46
CA ASN A 45 7.53 11.67 -1.35
C ASN A 45 7.34 12.48 -0.06
N ALA A 46 6.53 11.96 0.86
CA ALA A 46 6.23 12.57 2.14
C ALA A 46 7.01 11.96 3.33
N CYS A 47 8.09 11.21 3.08
CA CYS A 47 8.87 10.57 4.14
C CYS A 47 9.53 11.59 5.07
N ARG A 48 9.43 11.32 6.38
CA ARG A 48 10.27 11.95 7.41
C ARG A 48 11.64 11.25 7.52
N PRO A 49 12.65 11.87 8.16
CA PRO A 49 13.95 11.23 8.40
C PRO A 49 13.86 9.89 9.18
N PRO A 50 14.88 9.01 9.05
CA PRO A 50 14.94 7.76 9.80
C PRO A 50 14.86 7.97 11.32
N GLY A 51 14.24 7.02 12.02
CA GLY A 51 14.00 7.09 13.47
C GLY A 51 12.76 7.90 13.87
N VAL A 52 12.19 8.67 12.93
CA VAL A 52 10.91 9.36 13.13
C VAL A 52 9.76 8.46 12.66
N TRP A 53 8.68 8.43 13.43
CA TRP A 53 7.49 7.69 13.06
C TRP A 53 6.82 8.28 11.82
N GLN A 54 6.53 7.39 10.87
CA GLN A 54 5.67 7.65 9.72
C GLN A 54 4.22 7.27 10.07
N THR A 55 3.24 7.98 9.52
CA THR A 55 1.82 7.62 9.64
C THR A 55 1.21 7.41 8.26
N TYR A 56 0.35 6.40 8.16
CA TYR A 56 -0.45 6.11 6.97
C TYR A 56 -1.92 6.11 7.36
N ASP A 57 -2.71 6.89 6.63
CA ASP A 57 -4.17 6.80 6.63
C ASP A 57 -4.57 6.28 5.25
N ILE A 58 -5.19 5.09 5.22
CA ILE A 58 -5.51 4.38 3.98
C ILE A 58 -7.02 4.17 3.92
N ILE A 59 -7.63 4.66 2.85
CA ILE A 59 -9.04 4.42 2.50
C ILE A 59 -9.02 3.45 1.33
N PHE A 60 -9.76 2.35 1.44
CA PHE A 60 -9.75 1.28 0.46
C PHE A 60 -11.17 0.81 0.15
N HIS A 61 -11.51 0.79 -1.13
CA HIS A 61 -12.69 0.15 -1.68
C HIS A 61 -12.20 -1.04 -2.51
N PRO A 62 -12.54 -2.28 -2.14
CA PRO A 62 -12.00 -3.45 -2.82
C PRO A 62 -12.56 -3.56 -4.25
N PRO A 63 -11.76 -4.06 -5.20
CA PRO A 63 -12.33 -4.54 -6.45
C PRO A 63 -13.22 -5.74 -6.17
N LEU A 64 -14.30 -5.86 -6.94
CA LEU A 64 -15.30 -6.90 -6.77
C LEU A 64 -15.50 -7.66 -8.08
N PRO A 65 -15.84 -8.96 -8.04
CA PRO A 65 -16.29 -9.65 -9.24
C PRO A 65 -17.58 -9.00 -9.75
N ASP A 66 -17.72 -8.91 -11.08
CA ASP A 66 -19.00 -8.58 -11.70
C ASP A 66 -19.80 -9.85 -12.04
N ASP A 67 -21.09 -9.68 -12.35
CA ASP A 67 -22.01 -10.79 -12.67
C ASP A 67 -21.67 -11.53 -13.98
N GLN A 68 -20.76 -10.97 -14.79
CA GLN A 68 -20.35 -11.51 -16.10
C GLN A 68 -18.96 -12.16 -16.04
N GLY A 69 -18.36 -12.29 -14.85
CA GLY A 69 -17.05 -12.89 -14.63
C GLY A 69 -15.86 -11.93 -14.82
N GLY A 70 -16.12 -10.63 -14.99
CA GLY A 70 -15.12 -9.57 -14.96
C GLY A 70 -14.92 -8.99 -13.55
N ILE A 71 -14.30 -7.80 -13.49
CA ILE A 71 -13.92 -7.13 -12.25
C ILE A 71 -14.41 -5.69 -12.29
N VAL A 72 -15.22 -5.30 -11.30
CA VAL A 72 -15.48 -3.90 -10.97
C VAL A 72 -14.25 -3.34 -10.25
N PRO A 73 -13.56 -2.33 -10.80
CA PRO A 73 -12.38 -1.77 -10.16
C PRO A 73 -12.67 -1.21 -8.77
N GLY A 74 -11.76 -1.50 -7.84
CA GLY A 74 -11.70 -0.84 -6.55
C GLY A 74 -10.93 0.47 -6.65
N SER A 75 -10.75 1.11 -5.51
CA SER A 75 -9.93 2.32 -5.38
C SER A 75 -9.22 2.37 -4.04
N PHE A 76 -8.11 3.10 -3.98
CA PHE A 76 -7.49 3.43 -2.71
C PHE A 76 -7.04 4.89 -2.68
N THR A 77 -7.03 5.46 -1.49
CA THR A 77 -6.55 6.81 -1.20
C THR A 77 -5.62 6.71 -0.01
N VAL A 78 -4.47 7.38 -0.08
CA VAL A 78 -3.44 7.29 0.95
C VAL A 78 -2.98 8.68 1.33
N LEU A 79 -3.01 8.95 2.62
CA LEU A 79 -2.28 10.05 3.21
C LEU A 79 -1.06 9.49 3.94
N HIS A 80 0.11 10.04 3.66
CA HIS A 80 1.36 9.72 4.35
C HIS A 80 1.80 10.97 5.12
N ASN A 81 1.86 10.87 6.45
CA ASN A 81 2.13 12.00 7.35
C ASN A 81 1.16 13.18 7.17
N GLY A 82 -0.10 12.90 6.83
CA GLY A 82 -1.13 13.90 6.56
C GLY A 82 -1.07 14.54 5.17
N VAL A 83 -0.13 14.13 4.33
CA VAL A 83 -0.02 14.58 2.93
C VAL A 83 -0.70 13.56 2.02
N LEU A 84 -1.63 14.01 1.17
CA LEU A 84 -2.25 13.17 0.15
C LEU A 84 -1.20 12.71 -0.86
N ILE A 85 -0.96 11.40 -0.94
CA ILE A 85 0.04 10.81 -1.83
C ILE A 85 -0.56 9.86 -2.87
N GLN A 86 -1.80 9.42 -2.68
CA GLN A 86 -2.57 8.63 -3.65
C GLN A 86 -4.00 9.14 -3.57
N ASP A 87 -4.55 9.59 -4.70
CA ASP A 87 -5.89 10.18 -4.79
C ASP A 87 -6.79 9.29 -5.65
N HIS A 88 -7.71 8.57 -5.00
CA HIS A 88 -8.68 7.66 -5.62
C HIS A 88 -8.11 6.77 -6.74
N VAL A 89 -6.92 6.20 -6.52
CA VAL A 89 -6.22 5.43 -7.54
C VAL A 89 -6.91 4.08 -7.75
N PRO A 90 -7.17 3.68 -9.01
CA PRO A 90 -7.88 2.43 -9.30
C PRO A 90 -7.02 1.21 -8.95
N VAL A 91 -7.68 0.16 -8.49
CA VAL A 91 -7.08 -1.15 -8.18
C VAL A 91 -7.92 -2.26 -8.80
N THR A 92 -7.28 -3.17 -9.54
CA THR A 92 -7.95 -4.30 -10.20
C THR A 92 -7.22 -5.60 -9.92
N THR A 93 -5.90 -5.61 -10.07
CA THR A 93 -5.06 -6.81 -9.91
C THR A 93 -4.22 -6.75 -8.64
N ALA A 94 -3.94 -7.93 -8.07
CA ALA A 94 -3.03 -8.03 -6.95
C ALA A 94 -1.62 -7.55 -7.37
N THR A 95 -0.89 -6.95 -6.44
CA THR A 95 0.50 -6.54 -6.65
C THR A 95 1.42 -7.76 -6.70
N THR A 96 2.63 -7.55 -7.20
CA THR A 96 3.68 -8.58 -7.21
C THR A 96 3.90 -9.14 -5.80
N ALA A 97 4.17 -10.45 -5.70
CA ALA A 97 4.42 -11.17 -4.44
C ALA A 97 3.27 -11.19 -3.42
N ALA A 98 2.05 -10.80 -3.82
CA ALA A 98 0.85 -10.98 -3.01
C ALA A 98 0.60 -12.45 -2.65
N ALA A 99 0.16 -12.68 -1.41
CA ALA A 99 -0.18 -14.01 -0.91
C ALA A 99 -1.46 -14.58 -1.54
N PHE A 100 -2.36 -13.70 -1.98
CA PHE A 100 -3.63 -14.06 -2.59
C PHE A 100 -3.86 -13.36 -3.92
N GLN A 101 -4.81 -13.87 -4.70
CA GLN A 101 -5.19 -13.38 -6.01
C GLN A 101 -6.72 -13.21 -6.13
N GLY A 102 -7.16 -12.55 -7.19
CA GLY A 102 -8.58 -12.33 -7.53
C GLY A 102 -9.30 -11.33 -6.61
N PRO A 103 -10.41 -10.72 -7.07
CA PRO A 103 -11.18 -9.76 -6.26
C PRO A 103 -11.96 -10.47 -5.15
N VAL A 104 -12.03 -9.86 -3.97
CA VAL A 104 -12.83 -10.32 -2.83
C VAL A 104 -13.41 -9.13 -2.06
N ALA A 105 -14.59 -9.31 -1.47
CA ALA A 105 -15.19 -8.28 -0.63
C ALA A 105 -14.38 -8.02 0.65
N GLU A 106 -13.82 -9.08 1.25
CA GLU A 106 -13.08 -9.00 2.52
C GLU A 106 -11.82 -9.88 2.50
N GLY A 107 -10.84 -9.49 3.32
CA GLY A 107 -9.58 -10.20 3.46
C GLY A 107 -8.69 -9.61 4.56
N PRO A 108 -7.56 -10.25 4.88
CA PRO A 108 -6.72 -9.84 6.00
C PRO A 108 -5.91 -8.58 5.69
N LEU A 109 -5.55 -7.83 6.72
CA LEU A 109 -4.43 -6.89 6.65
C LEU A 109 -3.14 -7.67 6.90
N MET A 110 -2.19 -7.62 5.98
CA MET A 110 -0.89 -8.29 6.13
C MET A 110 0.24 -7.28 6.12
N LEU A 111 1.26 -7.52 6.94
CA LEU A 111 2.49 -6.74 6.97
C LEU A 111 3.62 -7.63 6.46
N GLN A 112 4.36 -7.16 5.46
CA GLN A 112 5.42 -7.94 4.82
C GLN A 112 6.67 -7.99 5.71
N ASP A 113 7.26 -9.17 5.85
CA ASP A 113 8.64 -9.33 6.27
C ASP A 113 9.52 -9.49 5.01
N HIS A 114 10.33 -8.47 4.73
CA HIS A 114 11.27 -8.46 3.61
C HIS A 114 12.73 -8.72 4.09
N GLY A 115 12.91 -9.34 5.26
CA GLY A 115 14.23 -9.53 5.87
C GLY A 115 14.86 -8.22 6.39
N ASN A 116 14.09 -7.14 6.45
CA ASN A 116 14.50 -5.87 7.04
C ASN A 116 13.68 -5.59 8.31
N PRO A 117 14.33 -5.18 9.42
CA PRO A 117 13.59 -4.83 10.62
C PRO A 117 12.66 -3.64 10.39
N ALA A 118 11.36 -3.85 10.60
CA ALA A 118 10.33 -2.82 10.66
C ALA A 118 9.62 -2.86 12.02
N ARG A 119 9.19 -1.71 12.52
CA ARG A 119 8.42 -1.61 13.76
C ARG A 119 7.10 -0.90 13.48
N TYR A 120 6.02 -1.47 13.99
CA TYR A 120 4.67 -0.95 13.80
C TYR A 120 4.03 -0.61 15.16
N LYS A 121 3.13 0.38 15.17
CA LYS A 121 2.32 0.72 16.33
C LYS A 121 1.01 1.36 15.89
N ARG A 122 -0.01 1.32 16.76
CA ARG A 122 -1.31 2.01 16.57
C ARG A 122 -2.01 1.62 15.26
N ILE A 123 -1.99 0.33 14.94
CA ILE A 123 -2.75 -0.21 13.81
C ILE A 123 -4.18 -0.47 14.28
N TRP A 124 -5.14 0.06 13.56
CA TRP A 124 -6.56 -0.22 13.72
C TRP A 124 -7.22 -0.18 12.34
N ILE A 125 -8.34 -0.86 12.20
CA ILE A 125 -9.12 -0.91 10.98
C ILE A 125 -10.59 -0.71 11.32
N ARG A 126 -11.32 -0.03 10.42
CA ARG A 126 -12.75 0.18 10.53
C ARG A 126 -13.37 -0.02 9.15
N PRO A 127 -14.42 -0.86 9.02
CA PRO A 127 -15.18 -0.96 7.78
C PRO A 127 -15.76 0.39 7.35
N LEU A 128 -15.88 0.59 6.03
CA LEU A 128 -16.63 1.70 5.44
C LEU A 128 -18.10 1.27 5.27
N LYS A 129 -19.02 2.24 5.29
CA LYS A 129 -20.45 2.02 5.06
C LYS A 129 -20.80 2.28 3.61
#